data_AF-A0A319D7D3-F1
#
_entry.id   AF-A0A319D7D3-F1
#
_cell.length_a   1.000
_cell.length_b   1.000
_cell.length_c   1.000
_cell.angle_alpha   90.00
_cell.angle_beta   90.00
_cell.angle_gamma   90.00
#
_symmetry.space_group_name_H-M   'P 1'
#
loop_
_entity.id
_entity.type
_entity.pdbx_description
1 polymer ?
#
loop_
_entity_poly.entity_id
_entity_poly.type
_entity_poly.pdbx_seq_one_letter_code
_entity_poly.pdbx_strand_id
1 'polypeptide(L)' 'MGKLVENIINPDVVGYIRKENLEARLKSLFRCDIQVRHVNERFVFDAPRLVTRDEIE' A
#
# COMPACT_ATOMS: atom_id res chain seq x y z
N MET A 1 11.55 17.92 3.09
CA MET A 1 10.39 17.15 2.58
C MET A 1 10.88 15.83 2.03
N GLY A 2 10.59 14.71 2.70
CA GLY A 2 10.87 13.38 2.14
C GLY A 2 10.01 13.16 0.90
N LYS A 3 10.60 12.71 -0.19
CA LYS A 3 9.86 12.35 -1.39
C LYS A 3 9.05 11.08 -1.08
N LEU A 4 7.72 11.20 -1.03
CA LEU A 4 6.84 10.04 -1.04
C LEU A 4 6.84 9.47 -2.46
N VAL A 5 6.89 8.15 -2.55
CA VAL A 5 6.84 7.39 -3.79
C VAL A 5 5.44 6.83 -3.93
N GLU A 6 4.83 7.03 -5.09
CA GLU A 6 3.55 6.42 -5.43
C GLU A 6 3.77 4.93 -5.68
N ASN A 7 3.04 4.11 -4.93
CA ASN A 7 3.06 2.66 -4.99
C ASN A 7 1.74 2.18 -5.57
N ILE A 8 1.83 1.24 -6.50
CA ILE A 8 0.68 0.66 -7.19
C ILE A 8 0.73 -0.85 -7.00
N ILE A 9 -0.24 -1.38 -6.26
CA ILE A 9 -0.42 -2.80 -6.04
C ILE A 9 -1.66 -3.26 -6.78
N ASN A 10 -1.51 -4.29 -7.61
CA ASN A 10 -2.65 -4.97 -8.21
C ASN A 10 -3.28 -5.94 -7.16
N PRO A 11 -4.60 -5.95 -6.96
CA PRO A 11 -5.31 -6.82 -6.04
C PRO A 11 -5.13 -8.30 -6.40
N ASP A 12 -4.90 -8.59 -7.68
CA ASP A 12 -4.55 -9.93 -8.17
C ASP A 12 -3.25 -10.46 -7.54
N VAL A 13 -2.32 -9.54 -7.21
CA VAL A 13 -1.00 -9.85 -6.65
C VAL A 13 -1.09 -10.05 -5.14
N VAL A 14 -2.01 -9.37 -4.44
CA VAL A 14 -2.14 -9.46 -2.98
C VAL A 14 -3.25 -10.41 -2.51
N GLY A 15 -3.93 -11.11 -3.42
CA GLY A 15 -4.86 -12.20 -3.10
C GLY A 15 -5.94 -11.79 -2.10
N TYR A 16 -7.08 -11.27 -2.57
CA TYR A 16 -8.24 -10.94 -1.72
C TYR A 16 -7.94 -9.98 -0.54
N ILE A 17 -6.78 -9.29 -0.50
CA ILE A 17 -6.50 -8.35 0.58
C ILE A 17 -7.49 -7.19 0.52
N ARG A 18 -8.19 -6.95 1.62
CA ARG A 18 -9.09 -5.80 1.76
C ARG A 18 -8.25 -4.55 1.94
N LYS A 19 -8.73 -3.42 1.40
CA LYS A 19 -8.13 -2.09 1.56
C LYS A 19 -7.75 -1.79 3.03
N GLU A 20 -8.66 -2.05 3.95
CA GLU A 20 -8.47 -1.77 5.38
C GLU A 20 -7.30 -2.57 5.98
N ASN A 21 -7.11 -3.82 5.53
CA ASN A 21 -6.02 -4.67 6.01
C ASN A 21 -4.68 -4.23 5.42
N LEU A 22 -4.69 -3.78 4.16
CA LEU A 22 -3.53 -3.17 3.50
C LEU A 22 -3.12 -1.87 4.21
N GLU A 23 -4.07 -0.99 4.53
CA GLU A 23 -3.82 0.24 5.29
C GLU A 23 -3.26 -0.06 6.69
N ALA A 24 -3.80 -1.05 7.40
CA ALA A 24 -3.29 -1.47 8.71
C ALA A 24 -1.85 -2.02 8.63
N ARG A 25 -1.53 -2.83 7.62
CA ARG A 25 -0.17 -3.34 7.36
C ARG A 25 0.79 -2.21 7.03
N LEU A 26 0.43 -1.33 6.11
CA LEU A 26 1.23 -0.16 5.73
C LEU A 26 1.47 0.75 6.94
N LYS A 27 0.45 0.96 7.77
CA LYS A 27 0.57 1.71 9.02
C LYS A 27 1.54 1.08 10.00
N SER A 28 1.52 -0.24 10.14
CA SER A 28 2.47 -0.97 10.98
C SER A 28 3.90 -0.88 10.44
N LEU A 29 4.06 -1.05 9.12
CA LEU A 29 5.35 -1.06 8.43
C LEU A 29 6.06 0.30 8.49
N PHE A 30 5.31 1.37 8.21
CA PHE A 30 5.86 2.73 8.13
C PHE A 30 5.68 3.55 9.40
N ARG A 31 4.93 3.01 10.39
CA ARG A 31 4.50 3.73 11.60
C ARG A 31 3.87 5.09 11.29
N CYS A 32 3.21 5.19 10.14
CA CYS A 32 2.60 6.40 9.64
C CYS A 32 1.25 6.07 9.02
N ASP A 33 0.32 7.02 9.04
CA ASP A 33 -0.99 6.84 8.42
C ASP A 33 -0.82 6.91 6.89
N ILE A 34 -0.96 5.75 6.22
CA ILE A 34 -0.87 5.64 4.76
C ILE A 34 -2.26 5.38 4.22
N GLN A 35 -2.73 6.32 3.40
CA GLN A 35 -4.06 6.29 2.83
C GLN A 35 -4.03 5.54 1.49
N VAL A 36 -4.81 4.47 1.38
CA VAL A 36 -4.87 3.66 0.16
C VAL A 36 -6.05 4.11 -0.71
N ARG A 37 -5.75 4.46 -1.96
CA ARG A 37 -6.73 4.80 -3.00
C ARG A 37 -6.99 3.57 -3.85
N HIS A 38 -8.24 3.19 -4.05
CA HIS A 38 -8.59 2.10 -4.96
C HIS A 38 -8.99 2.70 -6.32
N VAL A 39 -8.17 2.51 -7.35
CA VAL A 39 -8.34 3.11 -8.69
C VAL A 39 -8.20 2.01 -9.74
N ASN A 40 -9.24 1.78 -10.55
CA ASN A 40 -9.25 0.77 -11.62
C ASN A 40 -8.82 -0.62 -11.14
N GLU A 41 -9.38 -1.09 -10.03
CA GLU A 41 -8.98 -2.35 -9.40
C GLU A 41 -7.50 -2.37 -9.03
N ARG A 42 -6.90 -1.26 -8.62
CA ARG A 42 -5.52 -1.18 -8.12
C ARG A 42 -5.48 -0.36 -6.85
N PHE A 43 -4.64 -0.78 -5.92
CA PHE A 43 -4.37 -0.03 -4.71
C PHE A 43 -3.20 0.91 -4.95
N VAL A 44 -3.47 2.21 -4.92
CA VAL A 44 -2.51 3.30 -5.13
C VAL A 44 -2.32 4.04 -3.81
N PHE A 45 -1.08 4.20 -3.35
CA PHE A 45 -0.79 4.91 -2.11
C PHE A 45 0.61 5.51 -2.12
N ASP A 46 0.82 6.50 -1.26
CA ASP A 46 2.06 7.25 -1.18
C ASP A 46 2.83 6.83 0.07
N ALA A 47 4.07 6.37 -0.10
CA ALA A 47 4.90 5.85 0.98
C ALA A 47 6.34 6.36 0.87
N PRO A 48 7.12 6.42 1.97
CA PRO A 48 8.49 6.93 1.92
C PRO A 48 9.47 6.03 1.13
N ARG A 49 9.07 4.81 0.78
CA ARG A 49 9.79 3.91 -0.15
C ARG A 49 8.81 3.05 -0.94
N LEU A 50 9.33 2.37 -1.96
CA LEU A 50 8.56 1.37 -2.71
C LEU A 50 8.24 0.17 -1.81
N VAL A 51 6.97 -0.25 -1.78
CA VAL A 51 6.49 -1.43 -1.08
C VAL A 51 6.38 -2.56 -2.10
N THR A 52 7.08 -3.65 -1.82
CA THR A 52 7.02 -4.86 -2.65
C THR A 52 6.02 -5.85 -2.07
N ARG A 53 5.55 -6.80 -2.87
CA ARG A 53 4.58 -7.83 -2.46
C ARG A 53 4.99 -8.57 -1.18
N ASP A 54 6.29 -8.84 -1.02
CA ASP A 54 6.84 -9.57 0.14
C ASP A 54 6.57 -8.85 1.48
N GLU A 55 6.50 -7.51 1.47
CA GLU A 55 6.27 -6.70 2.67
C GLU A 55 4.78 -6.62 3.07
N ILE A 56 3.89 -7.12 2.22
CA ILE A 56 2.42 -6.99 2.31
C ILE A 56 1.70 -8.34 2.26
N GLU A 57 2.40 -9.43 1.94
CA GLU A 57 1.96 -10.82 2.13
C GLU A 57 2.08 -11.24 3.60
#